data_AF-A0A955VLS3-F1
#
_entry.id   AF-A0A955VLS3-F1
#
_cell.length_a   1.000
_cell.length_b   1.000
_cell.length_c   1.000
_cell.angle_alpha   90.00
_cell.angle_beta   90.00
_cell.angle_gamma   90.00
#
_symmetry.space_group_name_H-M   'P 1'
#
loop_
_entity.id
_entity.type
_entity.pdbx_description
1 polymer ?
#
loop_
_entity_poly.entity_id
_entity_poly.type
_entity_poly.pdbx_seq_one_letter_code
_entity_poly.pdbx_strand_id
1 'polypeptide(L)'
;VQGAFARREVEKRYLALVRGIPEEAGRIDHPIPRVRKSPERVPAVTDFRRLFIFRERYALVEARPRTGRQHQVRRHFKHISCPLIGDANYGKSEHNRLFQQEFMLSRLALHAVGLGFHHPRRGEWLEIQAPLPDDLARPFERMQIPPELWL
;
A
#
# COMPACT_ATOMS: atom_id res chain seq x y z
N VAL A 1 -21.89 -11.04 -7.10
CA VAL A 1 -20.60 -10.37 -6.80
C VAL A 1 -19.75 -11.14 -5.78
N GLN A 2 -20.32 -11.85 -4.81
CA GLN A 2 -19.56 -12.60 -3.78
C GLN A 2 -18.64 -13.73 -4.31
N GLY A 3 -18.90 -14.31 -5.51
CA GLY A 3 -18.13 -15.44 -6.04
C GLY A 3 -16.73 -15.10 -6.57
N ALA A 4 -16.53 -13.93 -7.20
CA ALA A 4 -15.23 -13.54 -7.77
C ALA A 4 -14.19 -13.19 -6.68
N PHE A 5 -14.65 -12.62 -5.56
CA PHE A 5 -13.79 -12.34 -4.40
C PHE A 5 -13.28 -13.61 -3.70
N ALA A 6 -13.97 -14.75 -3.85
CA ALA A 6 -13.61 -16.01 -3.22
C ALA A 6 -12.51 -16.78 -3.97
N ARG A 7 -12.31 -16.51 -5.27
CA ARG A 7 -11.38 -17.28 -6.14
C ARG A 7 -9.97 -16.71 -6.29
N ARG A 8 -9.59 -15.66 -5.56
CA ARG A 8 -8.28 -14.97 -5.69
C ARG A 8 -7.99 -14.39 -7.08
N GLU A 9 -8.97 -14.31 -7.96
CA GLU A 9 -8.90 -13.68 -9.29
C GLU A 9 -9.09 -12.15 -9.21
N VAL A 10 -8.51 -11.53 -8.17
CA VAL A 10 -8.60 -10.09 -7.96
C VAL A 10 -7.20 -9.54 -7.77
N GLU A 11 -6.72 -8.82 -8.77
CA GLU A 11 -5.48 -8.06 -8.68
C GLU A 11 -5.75 -6.72 -8.04
N LYS A 12 -4.96 -6.38 -7.03
CA LYS A 12 -5.06 -5.10 -6.32
C LYS A 12 -3.74 -4.40 -6.44
N ARG A 13 -3.76 -3.15 -6.86
CA ARG A 13 -2.58 -2.28 -6.91
C ARG A 13 -2.78 -1.15 -5.92
N TYR A 14 -1.78 -0.98 -5.06
CA TYR A 14 -1.75 0.09 -4.07
C TYR A 14 -0.51 0.95 -4.28
N LEU A 15 -0.67 2.25 -4.06
CA LEU A 15 0.43 3.18 -3.91
C LEU A 15 0.61 3.47 -2.42
N ALA A 16 1.84 3.38 -1.93
CA ALA A 16 2.14 3.65 -0.53
C ALA A 16 3.43 4.46 -0.36
N LEU A 17 3.43 5.39 0.59
CA LEU A 17 4.65 6.07 1.04
C LEU A 17 5.13 5.42 2.32
N VAL A 18 6.39 4.99 2.35
CA VAL A 18 6.97 4.26 3.47
C VAL A 18 8.17 4.99 4.06
N ARG A 19 8.38 4.84 5.37
CA ARG A 19 9.71 5.04 5.97
C ARG A 19 10.58 3.95 5.36
N GLY A 20 11.75 4.33 4.86
CA GLY A 20 12.85 3.45 4.55
C GLY A 20 13.01 3.29 3.05
N ILE A 21 14.06 2.58 2.67
CA ILE A 21 14.33 2.24 1.28
C ILE A 21 14.27 0.72 1.22
N PRO A 22 13.11 0.12 0.91
CA PRO A 22 13.06 -1.30 0.63
C PRO A 22 13.85 -1.59 -0.65
N GLU A 23 14.10 -2.88 -0.91
CA GLU A 23 14.67 -3.35 -2.17
C GLU A 23 13.88 -2.81 -3.38
N GLU A 24 14.49 -2.81 -4.56
CA GLU A 24 13.84 -2.27 -5.76
C GLU A 24 12.55 -3.01 -6.11
N ALA A 25 12.53 -4.32 -5.92
CA ALA A 25 11.33 -5.13 -5.98
C ALA A 25 11.51 -6.33 -5.05
N GLY A 26 10.40 -6.89 -4.57
CA GLY A 26 10.46 -8.05 -3.70
C GLY A 26 9.10 -8.62 -3.36
N ARG A 27 9.14 -9.70 -2.56
CA ARG A 27 7.96 -10.37 -2.03
C ARG A 27 8.06 -10.44 -0.51
N ILE A 28 7.03 -9.94 0.17
CA ILE A 28 6.85 -10.12 1.60
C ILE A 28 5.91 -11.30 1.79
N ASP A 29 6.47 -12.47 2.04
CA ASP A 29 5.74 -13.68 2.43
C ASP A 29 5.86 -13.88 3.94
N HIS A 30 4.95 -13.23 4.68
CA HIS A 30 4.94 -13.28 6.14
C HIS A 30 3.51 -13.42 6.66
N PRO A 31 3.18 -14.50 7.38
CA PRO A 31 1.86 -14.69 7.99
C PRO A 31 1.51 -13.57 8.97
N ILE A 32 0.27 -13.08 8.92
CA ILE A 32 -0.20 -12.00 9.81
C ILE A 32 -1.32 -12.49 10.73
N PRO A 33 -1.53 -11.86 11.90
CA PRO A 33 -2.65 -12.20 12.78
C PRO A 33 -3.99 -12.15 12.05
N ARG A 34 -4.83 -13.18 12.22
CA ARG A 34 -6.14 -13.27 11.57
C ARG A 34 -7.02 -12.05 11.86
N VAL A 35 -7.02 -11.61 13.11
CA VAL A 35 -7.62 -10.37 13.59
C VAL A 35 -6.66 -9.65 14.53
N ARG A 36 -6.94 -8.40 14.88
CA ARG A 36 -6.11 -7.62 15.83
C ARG A 36 -6.00 -8.41 17.16
N LYS A 37 -4.76 -8.62 17.64
CA LYS A 37 -4.41 -9.40 18.85
C LYS A 37 -4.67 -10.91 18.81
N SER A 38 -5.03 -11.49 17.67
CA SER A 38 -5.15 -12.96 17.57
C SER A 38 -3.76 -13.64 17.61
N PRO A 39 -3.61 -14.76 18.35
CA PRO A 39 -2.42 -15.61 18.27
C PRO A 39 -2.38 -16.42 16.96
N GLU A 40 -3.53 -16.67 16.34
CA GLU A 40 -3.64 -17.36 15.06
C GLU A 40 -3.08 -16.48 13.93
N ARG A 41 -2.11 -17.00 13.19
CA ARG A 41 -1.55 -16.34 12.00
C ARG A 41 -2.05 -17.02 10.74
N VAL A 42 -2.45 -16.21 9.78
CA VAL A 42 -2.91 -16.65 8.47
C VAL A 42 -1.89 -16.28 7.38
N PRO A 43 -1.68 -17.14 6.37
CA PRO A 43 -0.80 -16.82 5.25
C PRO A 43 -1.19 -15.50 4.58
N ALA A 44 -0.18 -14.69 4.29
CA ALA A 44 -0.33 -13.40 3.65
C ALA A 44 0.89 -13.08 2.79
N VAL A 45 0.66 -12.71 1.53
CA VAL A 45 1.72 -12.44 0.55
C VAL A 45 1.47 -11.10 -0.14
N THR A 46 2.48 -10.23 -0.17
CA THR A 46 2.47 -8.96 -0.88
C THR A 46 3.71 -8.83 -1.75
N ASP A 47 3.52 -8.69 -3.05
CA ASP A 47 4.60 -8.26 -3.96
C ASP A 47 4.71 -6.74 -3.92
N PHE A 48 5.92 -6.21 -4.09
CA PHE A 48 6.10 -4.76 -4.16
C PHE A 48 7.21 -4.36 -5.15
N ARG A 49 7.14 -3.11 -5.58
CA ARG A 49 8.18 -2.44 -6.38
C ARG A 49 8.36 -1.02 -5.87
N ARG A 50 9.60 -0.62 -5.62
CA ARG A 50 9.97 0.75 -5.28
C ARG A 50 9.90 1.61 -6.54
N LEU A 51 9.24 2.75 -6.44
CA LEU A 51 9.03 3.69 -7.54
C LEU A 51 9.93 4.92 -7.42
N PHE A 52 10.15 5.37 -6.19
CA PHE A 52 10.85 6.62 -5.92
C PHE A 52 11.54 6.57 -4.56
N ILE A 53 12.67 7.26 -4.42
CA ILE A 53 13.33 7.52 -3.13
C ILE A 53 13.22 9.01 -2.84
N PHE A 54 12.78 9.33 -1.62
CA PHE A 54 12.67 10.69 -1.13
C PHE A 54 13.59 10.89 0.08
N ARG A 55 14.44 11.93 0.02
CA ARG A 55 15.40 12.31 1.08
C ARG A 55 16.24 11.16 1.64
N GLU A 56 16.55 10.15 0.81
CA GLU A 56 17.32 8.95 1.18
C GLU A 56 16.79 8.19 2.43
N ARG A 57 15.54 8.45 2.81
CA ARG A 57 14.94 7.92 4.05
C ARG A 57 13.53 7.40 3.86
N TYR A 58 12.91 7.69 2.73
CA TYR A 58 11.54 7.33 2.42
C TYR A 58 11.46 6.80 0.99
N ALA A 59 10.45 5.99 0.72
CA ALA A 59 10.22 5.47 -0.61
C ALA A 59 8.73 5.48 -0.95
N LEU A 60 8.44 5.78 -2.21
CA LEU A 60 7.15 5.47 -2.82
C LEU A 60 7.22 4.05 -3.34
N VAL A 61 6.21 3.24 -3.03
CA VAL A 61 6.14 1.84 -3.45
C VAL A 61 4.79 1.53 -4.06
N GLU A 62 4.83 0.73 -5.12
CA GLU A 62 3.69 -0.02 -5.59
C GLU A 62 3.61 -1.33 -4.79
N ALA A 63 2.46 -1.62 -4.17
CA ALA A 63 2.22 -2.84 -3.42
C ALA A 63 1.05 -3.63 -4.04
N ARG A 64 1.27 -4.93 -4.28
CA ARG A 64 0.32 -5.86 -4.89
C ARG A 64 0.05 -7.03 -3.93
N PRO A 65 -0.92 -6.90 -3.02
CA PRO A 65 -1.25 -7.99 -2.11
C PRO A 65 -1.95 -9.13 -2.86
N ARG A 66 -1.33 -10.32 -2.87
CA ARG A 66 -1.87 -11.55 -3.46
C ARG A 66 -2.97 -12.19 -2.60
N THR A 67 -3.03 -11.78 -1.34
CA THR A 67 -4.04 -12.19 -0.35
C THR A 67 -4.78 -10.95 0.17
N GLY A 68 -5.99 -11.13 0.72
CA GLY A 68 -6.85 -10.03 1.17
C GLY A 68 -6.97 -9.89 2.69
N ARG A 69 -5.87 -9.96 3.45
CA ARG A 69 -5.94 -9.92 4.93
C ARG A 69 -6.05 -8.49 5.48
N GLN A 70 -6.65 -8.35 6.67
CA GLN A 70 -6.84 -7.03 7.29
C GLN A 70 -5.50 -6.34 7.59
N HIS A 71 -5.36 -5.10 7.11
CA HIS A 71 -4.13 -4.29 7.24
C HIS A 71 -2.87 -4.97 6.68
N GLN A 72 -3.01 -5.87 5.70
CA GLN A 72 -1.90 -6.68 5.19
C GLN A 72 -0.70 -5.85 4.76
N VAL A 73 -0.88 -4.92 3.82
CA VAL A 73 0.19 -4.03 3.31
C VAL A 73 0.87 -3.31 4.48
N ARG A 74 0.07 -2.70 5.38
CA ARG A 74 0.56 -1.98 6.56
C ARG A 74 1.43 -2.83 7.48
N ARG A 75 1.01 -4.07 7.77
CA ARG A 75 1.72 -5.01 8.64
C ARG A 75 2.98 -5.58 7.98
N HIS A 76 2.91 -5.89 6.69
CA HIS A 76 4.04 -6.40 5.92
C HIS A 76 5.16 -5.37 5.81
N PHE A 77 4.83 -4.14 5.46
CA PHE A 77 5.81 -3.07 5.39
C PHE A 77 6.40 -2.73 6.77
N LYS A 78 5.60 -2.79 7.85
CA LYS A 78 6.16 -2.74 9.22
C LYS A 78 7.12 -3.91 9.50
N HIS A 79 6.82 -5.12 9.05
CA HIS A 79 7.65 -6.32 9.28
C HIS A 79 9.04 -6.18 8.67
N ILE A 80 9.15 -5.62 7.47
CA ILE A 80 10.45 -5.34 6.81
C ILE A 80 11.07 -3.99 7.25
N SER A 81 10.70 -3.48 8.44
CA SER A 81 11.19 -2.21 8.98
C SER A 81 10.96 -0.99 8.08
N CYS A 82 9.97 -1.06 7.19
CA CYS A 82 9.59 0.02 6.28
C CYS A 82 8.13 0.46 6.47
N PRO A 83 7.70 0.88 7.68
CA PRO A 83 6.29 1.15 7.93
C PRO A 83 5.76 2.35 7.14
N LEU A 84 4.44 2.35 6.87
CA LEU A 84 3.80 3.40 6.10
C LEU A 84 3.74 4.73 6.85
N ILE A 85 3.89 5.83 6.10
CA ILE A 85 3.71 7.19 6.60
C ILE A 85 2.22 7.45 6.86
N GLY A 86 1.93 8.15 7.95
CA GLY A 86 0.56 8.43 8.41
C GLY A 86 -0.13 7.23 9.08
N ASP A 87 0.56 6.11 9.28
CA ASP A 87 -0.03 4.95 9.95
C ASP A 87 0.01 5.10 11.48
N ALA A 88 -1.15 5.30 12.10
CA ALA A 88 -1.28 5.44 13.55
C ALA A 88 -1.09 4.13 14.34
N ASN A 89 -1.18 2.95 13.71
CA ASN A 89 -1.09 1.66 14.41
C ASN A 89 0.23 0.92 14.17
N TYR A 90 0.79 1.08 12.96
CA TYR A 90 1.99 0.35 12.52
C TYR A 90 3.14 1.28 12.11
N GLY A 91 2.91 2.59 12.09
CA GLY A 91 3.89 3.62 11.77
C GLY A 91 4.71 4.10 12.96
N LYS A 92 5.37 5.23 12.73
CA LYS A 92 6.26 5.91 13.66
C LYS A 92 5.77 7.35 13.84
N SER A 93 5.41 7.71 15.07
CA SER A 93 4.74 8.98 15.39
C SER A 93 5.58 10.19 15.01
N GLU A 94 6.91 10.11 15.15
CA GLU A 94 7.87 11.14 14.79
C GLU A 94 7.84 11.46 13.29
N HIS A 95 7.82 10.43 12.44
CA HIS A 95 7.73 10.59 11.00
C HIS A 95 6.34 11.08 10.60
N ASN A 96 5.27 10.56 11.20
CA ASN A 96 3.91 11.04 10.91
C ASN A 96 3.76 12.53 11.21
N ARG A 97 4.30 13.00 12.34
CA ARG A 97 4.30 14.43 12.72
C ARG A 97 5.12 15.27 11.74
N LEU A 98 6.30 14.81 11.34
CA LEU A 98 7.13 15.47 10.34
C LEU A 98 6.36 15.69 9.03
N PHE A 99 5.72 14.65 8.50
CA PHE A 99 5.00 14.73 7.23
C PHE A 99 3.73 15.57 7.32
N GLN A 100 3.06 15.56 8.47
CA GLN A 100 1.96 16.47 8.75
C GLN A 100 2.43 17.93 8.72
N GLN A 101 3.56 18.25 9.37
CA GLN A 101 4.06 19.61 9.50
C GLN A 101 4.66 20.16 8.19
N GLU A 102 5.44 19.36 7.46
CA GLU A 102 6.12 19.83 6.25
C GLU A 102 5.28 19.70 4.98
N PHE A 103 4.45 18.65 4.88
CA PHE A 103 3.75 18.31 3.64
C PHE A 103 2.23 18.31 3.77
N MET A 104 1.68 18.68 4.93
CA MET A 104 0.25 18.63 5.23
C MET A 104 -0.37 17.23 5.08
N LEU A 105 0.45 16.17 5.14
CA LEU A 105 0.01 14.79 5.01
C LEU A 105 -0.51 14.27 6.36
N SER A 106 -1.82 14.42 6.60
CA SER A 106 -2.47 14.09 7.87
C SER A 106 -3.27 12.77 7.84
N ARG A 107 -3.08 11.95 6.81
CA ARG A 107 -3.76 10.65 6.64
C ARG A 107 -2.75 9.55 6.36
N LEU A 108 -3.22 8.31 6.41
CA LEU A 108 -2.46 7.16 5.95
C LEU A 108 -2.10 7.31 4.47
N ALA A 109 -0.80 7.23 4.17
CA ALA A 109 -0.26 7.25 2.81
C ALA A 109 -0.37 5.87 2.16
N LEU A 110 -1.62 5.45 1.96
CA LEU A 110 -2.00 4.23 1.25
C LEU A 110 -3.23 4.53 0.39
N HIS A 111 -3.11 4.29 -0.91
CA HIS A 111 -4.20 4.47 -1.87
C HIS A 111 -4.34 3.22 -2.72
N ALA A 112 -5.58 2.79 -2.96
CA ALA A 112 -5.87 1.71 -3.89
C ALA A 112 -6.01 2.31 -5.29
N VAL A 113 -4.92 2.28 -6.06
CA VAL A 113 -4.87 2.87 -7.42
C VAL A 113 -5.58 2.02 -8.45
N GLY A 114 -5.70 0.71 -8.23
CA GLY A 114 -6.39 -0.13 -9.19
C GLY A 114 -6.86 -1.49 -8.67
N LEU A 115 -7.86 -2.01 -9.38
CA LEU A 115 -8.48 -3.29 -9.16
C LEU A 115 -8.67 -3.98 -10.53
N GLY A 116 -8.09 -5.16 -10.69
CA GLY A 116 -8.27 -6.03 -11.85
C GLY A 116 -9.06 -7.28 -11.48
N PHE A 117 -10.08 -7.65 -12.26
CA PHE A 117 -10.85 -8.88 -12.06
C PHE A 117 -11.61 -9.30 -13.32
N HIS A 118 -11.97 -10.58 -13.41
CA HIS A 118 -12.86 -11.05 -14.49
C HIS A 118 -14.31 -10.62 -14.24
N HIS A 119 -14.95 -9.99 -15.24
CA HIS A 119 -16.33 -9.56 -15.16
C HIS A 119 -17.24 -10.77 -14.85
N PRO A 120 -18.04 -10.73 -13.76
CA PRO A 120 -18.67 -11.93 -13.20
C PRO A 120 -19.73 -12.59 -14.11
N ARG A 121 -20.17 -11.90 -15.17
CA ARG A 121 -21.10 -12.46 -16.17
C ARG A 121 -20.47 -12.68 -17.54
N ARG A 122 -19.41 -11.94 -17.87
CA ARG A 122 -18.83 -11.92 -19.24
C ARG A 122 -17.50 -12.68 -19.32
N GLY A 123 -16.81 -12.89 -18.21
CA GLY A 123 -15.48 -13.52 -18.18
C GLY A 123 -14.36 -12.63 -18.70
N GLU A 124 -14.65 -11.49 -19.33
CA GLU A 124 -13.67 -10.51 -19.79
C GLU A 124 -12.89 -9.88 -18.62
N TRP A 125 -11.59 -9.66 -18.82
CA TRP A 125 -10.77 -8.93 -17.84
C TRP A 125 -11.19 -7.46 -17.78
N LEU A 126 -11.45 -6.97 -16.57
CA LEU A 126 -11.72 -5.57 -16.30
C LEU A 126 -10.65 -5.00 -15.38
N GLU A 127 -10.14 -3.82 -15.74
CA GLU A 127 -9.34 -2.99 -14.84
C GLU A 127 -10.09 -1.72 -14.51
N ILE A 128 -10.15 -1.42 -13.21
CA ILE A 128 -10.67 -0.18 -12.68
C ILE A 128 -9.49 0.55 -12.06
N GLN A 129 -9.28 1.81 -12.43
CA GLN A 129 -8.31 2.70 -11.81
C GLN A 129 -9.02 3.79 -11.00
N ALA A 130 -8.42 4.18 -9.88
CA ALA A 130 -8.90 5.27 -9.06
C ALA A 130 -7.79 6.34 -8.98
N PRO A 131 -8.06 7.58 -9.45
CA PRO A 131 -7.06 8.64 -9.41
C PRO A 131 -6.62 8.90 -7.97
N LEU A 132 -5.39 9.41 -7.82
CA LEU A 132 -4.87 9.80 -6.51
C LEU A 132 -5.72 10.96 -5.96
N PRO A 133 -6.32 10.83 -4.76
CA PRO A 133 -7.15 11.88 -4.19
C PRO A 133 -6.31 13.11 -3.81
N ASP A 134 -6.92 14.30 -3.82
CA ASP A 134 -6.27 15.58 -3.48
C ASP A 134 -5.51 15.56 -2.15
N ASP A 135 -6.01 14.81 -1.16
CA ASP A 135 -5.42 14.69 0.16
C ASP A 135 -4.12 13.85 0.19
N LEU A 136 -3.76 13.21 -0.92
CA LEU A 136 -2.47 12.58 -1.18
C LEU A 136 -1.69 13.28 -2.31
N ALA A 137 -2.38 13.71 -3.37
CA ALA A 137 -1.76 14.41 -4.50
C ALA A 137 -1.05 15.69 -4.06
N ARG A 138 -1.71 16.56 -3.28
CA ARG A 138 -1.10 17.83 -2.84
C ARG A 138 0.15 17.62 -1.96
N PRO A 139 0.16 16.69 -0.97
CA PRO A 139 1.41 16.33 -0.31
C PRO A 139 2.49 15.80 -1.26
N PHE A 140 2.12 14.97 -2.23
CA PHE A 140 3.07 14.35 -3.18
C PHE A 140 3.73 15.40 -4.08
N GLU A 141 2.98 16.40 -4.52
CA GLU A 141 3.50 17.57 -5.23
C GLU A 141 4.51 18.35 -4.38
N ARG A 142 4.20 18.60 -3.09
CA ARG A 142 5.12 19.28 -2.16
C ARG A 142 6.41 18.48 -1.93
N MET A 143 6.34 17.17 -2.03
CA MET A 143 7.49 16.27 -1.98
C MET A 143 8.23 16.14 -3.32
N GLN A 144 7.72 16.77 -4.38
CA GLN A 144 8.22 16.68 -5.76
C GLN A 144 8.25 15.23 -6.26
N ILE A 145 7.28 14.41 -5.82
CA ILE A 145 7.10 13.06 -6.37
C ILE A 145 6.52 13.20 -7.77
N PRO A 146 7.18 12.64 -8.81
CA PRO A 146 6.71 12.77 -10.19
C PRO A 146 5.29 12.21 -10.40
N PRO A 147 4.36 12.96 -11.03
CA PRO A 147 2.97 12.52 -11.23
C PRO A 147 2.81 11.23 -12.03
N GLU A 148 3.75 10.93 -12.94
CA GLU A 148 3.78 9.69 -13.72
C GLU A 148 3.95 8.43 -12.85
N LEU A 149 4.36 8.58 -11.59
CA LEU A 149 4.50 7.49 -10.63
C LEU A 149 3.23 7.25 -9.79
N TRP A 150 2.17 8.06 -9.97
CA TRP A 150 0.96 7.96 -9.15
C TRP A 150 -0.01 6.84 -9.54
N LEU A 151 0.29 6.12 -10.64
CA LEU A 151 -0.38 4.92 -11.19
C LEU A 151 -1.86 5.07 -11.58
#